data_AF-A0A2C9KH52-F1
#
_entry.id   AF-A0A2C9KH52-F1
#
_cell.length_a   1.000
_cell.length_b   1.000
_cell.length_c   1.000
_cell.angle_alpha   90.00
_cell.angle_beta   90.00
_cell.angle_gamma   90.00
#
_symmetry.space_group_name_H-M   'P 1'
#
loop_
_entity.id
_entity.type
_entity.pdbx_description
1 polymer ?
#
loop_
_entity_poly.entity_id
_entity_poly.type
_entity_poly.pdbx_seq_one_letter_code
_entity_poly.pdbx_strand_id
1 'polypeptide(L)'
;MIKPFLTRFKNWGGKPCAGHWVRAICILSIGDLPVLGRAKHMFANKFYLWEDPIAIGCLEEMIYNNTRDELSGVKVFNSTYYSQLGFVLNQVT
;
A
#
# COMPACT_ATOMS: atom_id res chain seq x y z
N MET A 1 9.56 -12.24 18.38
CA MET A 1 9.44 -11.97 16.92
C MET A 1 8.39 -10.89 16.73
N ILE A 2 8.77 -9.69 16.25
CA ILE A 2 7.82 -8.59 16.06
C ILE A 2 6.95 -8.94 14.85
N LYS A 3 5.63 -9.07 15.05
CA LYS A 3 4.67 -9.28 13.96
C LYS A 3 4.55 -7.97 13.17
N PRO A 4 4.98 -7.91 11.89
CA PRO A 4 4.84 -6.69 11.12
C PRO A 4 3.36 -6.42 10.82
N PHE A 5 2.93 -5.18 11.00
CA PHE A 5 1.57 -4.73 10.66
C PHE A 5 1.45 -4.56 9.14
N LEU A 6 1.07 -5.62 8.43
CA LEU A 6 1.01 -5.63 6.96
C LEU A 6 -0.36 -5.30 6.37
N THR A 7 -1.40 -5.30 7.20
CA THR A 7 -2.77 -5.17 6.68
C THR A 7 -3.02 -3.77 6.12
N ARG A 8 -2.51 -2.71 6.75
CA ARG A 8 -2.89 -1.35 6.38
C ARG A 8 -1.80 -0.33 6.65
N PHE A 9 -1.40 0.39 5.61
CA PHE A 9 -0.62 1.61 5.71
C PHE A 9 -1.51 2.73 6.26
N LYS A 10 -1.06 3.38 7.32
CA LYS A 10 -1.64 4.61 7.87
C LYS A 10 -0.51 5.56 8.23
N ASN A 11 -0.63 6.82 7.86
CA ASN A 11 0.28 7.85 8.33
C ASN A 11 -0.34 8.60 9.52
N TRP A 12 0.27 8.46 10.69
CA TRP A 12 -0.13 9.07 11.97
C TRP A 12 0.76 10.24 12.39
N GLY A 13 1.67 10.71 11.53
CA GLY A 13 2.60 11.81 11.82
C GLY A 13 4.08 11.47 11.67
N GLY A 14 4.42 10.23 11.27
CA GLY A 14 5.80 9.78 11.08
C GLY A 14 6.38 10.05 9.69
N LYS A 15 5.59 10.64 8.79
CA LYS A 15 5.97 11.00 7.41
C LYS A 15 5.26 12.29 7.01
N PRO A 16 5.80 13.06 6.03
CA PRO A 16 5.05 14.12 5.39
C PRO A 16 3.69 13.62 4.91
N CYS A 17 2.68 14.49 5.00
CA CYS A 17 1.33 14.23 4.51
C CYS A 17 1.06 15.26 3.41
N ALA A 18 0.89 14.81 2.17
CA ALA A 18 0.66 15.72 1.04
C ALA A 18 -0.75 16.30 1.03
N GLY A 19 -1.75 15.55 1.51
CA GLY A 19 -3.11 16.02 1.70
C GLY A 19 -3.25 16.81 3.00
N HIS A 20 -4.09 16.33 3.91
CA HIS A 20 -4.33 17.00 5.18
C HIS A 20 -4.68 16.01 6.30
N TRP A 21 -4.67 16.49 7.55
CA TRP A 21 -4.92 15.65 8.72
C TRP A 21 -6.38 15.70 9.15
N VAL A 22 -7.01 14.54 9.34
CA VAL A 22 -8.32 14.44 9.98
C VAL A 22 -8.22 13.43 11.11
N ARG A 23 -8.58 13.82 12.35
CA ARG A 23 -8.49 12.93 13.53
C ARG A 23 -7.12 12.24 13.65
N ALA A 24 -6.04 13.01 13.50
CA ALA A 24 -4.64 12.56 13.57
C ALA A 24 -4.19 11.52 12.52
N ILE A 25 -4.98 11.28 11.47
CA ILE A 25 -4.59 10.43 10.33
C ILE A 25 -4.54 11.27 9.07
N CYS A 26 -3.46 11.12 8.30
CA CYS A 26 -3.31 11.75 7.00
C CYS A 26 -4.37 11.25 6.00
N ILE A 27 -5.04 12.17 5.33
CA ILE A 27 -5.76 11.94 4.08
C ILE A 27 -4.71 11.91 2.97
N LEU A 28 -4.50 10.73 2.42
CA LEU A 28 -3.51 10.45 1.39
C LEU A 28 -3.93 11.08 0.07
N SER A 29 -2.98 11.73 -0.60
CA SER A 29 -3.16 12.47 -1.85
C SER A 29 -2.05 12.09 -2.85
N ILE A 30 -2.06 12.69 -4.04
CA ILE A 30 -1.17 12.40 -5.15
C ILE A 30 0.32 12.53 -4.77
N GLY A 31 0.66 13.48 -3.89
CA GLY A 31 2.02 13.66 -3.39
C GLY A 31 2.52 12.50 -2.52
N ASP A 32 1.62 11.66 -2.00
CA ASP A 32 1.96 10.49 -1.20
C ASP A 32 2.19 9.23 -2.06
N LEU A 33 1.89 9.25 -3.36
CA LEU A 33 2.06 8.10 -4.26
C LEU A 33 3.46 7.47 -4.20
N PRO A 34 4.58 8.23 -4.13
CA PRO A 34 5.91 7.63 -4.04
C PRO A 34 6.14 6.81 -2.76
N VAL A 35 5.49 7.13 -1.64
CA VAL A 35 5.57 6.30 -0.43
C VAL A 35 4.61 5.13 -0.50
N LEU A 36 3.42 5.33 -1.08
CA LEU A 36 2.40 4.29 -1.23
C LEU A 36 2.87 3.18 -2.18
N GLY A 37 3.46 3.50 -3.33
CA GLY A 37 3.97 2.52 -4.28
C GLY A 37 5.13 1.66 -3.75
N ARG A 38 5.80 2.10 -2.67
CA ARG A 38 6.87 1.34 -2.00
C ARG A 38 6.40 0.62 -0.73
N ALA A 39 5.17 0.87 -0.28
CA ALA A 39 4.66 0.29 0.95
C ALA A 39 4.49 -1.23 0.79
N LYS A 40 4.90 -1.99 1.82
CA LYS A 40 4.65 -3.45 1.89
C LYS A 40 3.27 -3.80 2.43
N HIS A 41 2.43 -2.80 2.69
CA HIS A 41 1.11 -3.03 3.25
C HIS A 41 0.13 -3.39 2.12
N MET A 42 -0.85 -4.23 2.42
CA MET A 42 -1.83 -4.68 1.42
C MET A 42 -2.89 -3.62 1.10
N PHE A 43 -3.22 -2.79 2.09
CA PHE A 43 -4.17 -1.69 1.93
C PHE A 43 -3.56 -0.39 2.44
N ALA A 44 -4.10 0.75 2.01
CA ALA A 44 -3.76 2.06 2.53
C ALA A 44 -4.99 2.77 3.08
N ASN A 45 -4.79 3.62 4.08
CA ASN A 45 -5.85 4.41 4.70
C ASN A 45 -5.30 5.77 5.14
N LYS A 46 -5.98 6.88 4.87
CA LYS A 46 -7.34 7.02 4.27
C LYS A 46 -7.28 7.91 3.02
N PHE A 47 -8.27 7.77 2.16
CA PHE A 47 -8.46 8.58 0.97
C PHE A 47 -9.84 9.24 1.03
N TYR A 48 -9.96 10.44 0.47
CA TYR A 48 -11.23 11.08 0.17
C TYR A 48 -11.35 11.26 -1.34
N LEU A 49 -12.20 10.44 -1.96
CA LEU A 49 -12.35 10.37 -3.42
C LEU A 49 -12.74 11.71 -4.05
N TRP A 50 -13.53 12.52 -3.35
CA TRP A 50 -13.96 13.83 -3.83
C TRP A 50 -12.87 14.91 -3.77
N GLU A 51 -11.80 14.71 -3.00
CA GLU A 51 -10.72 15.70 -2.86
C GLU A 51 -9.57 15.44 -3.81
N ASP A 52 -9.20 14.16 -3.96
CA ASP A 52 -8.11 13.76 -4.85
C ASP A 52 -8.43 12.43 -5.53
N PRO A 53 -9.31 12.45 -6.55
CA PRO A 53 -9.61 11.27 -7.34
C PRO A 53 -8.40 10.80 -8.16
N ILE A 54 -7.44 11.69 -8.43
CA ILE A 54 -6.25 11.37 -9.23
C ILE A 54 -5.35 10.40 -8.47
N ALA A 55 -5.13 10.63 -7.17
CA ALA A 55 -4.37 9.71 -6.33
C ALA A 55 -4.94 8.29 -6.37
N ILE A 56 -6.27 8.16 -6.32
CA ILE A 56 -6.96 6.87 -6.40
C ILE A 56 -6.83 6.26 -7.80
N GLY A 57 -7.08 7.04 -8.85
CA GLY A 57 -6.95 6.59 -10.24
C GLY A 57 -5.55 6.08 -10.59
N CYS A 58 -4.49 6.77 -10.14
CA CYS A 58 -3.12 6.30 -10.35
C CYS A 58 -2.83 4.97 -9.64
N LEU A 59 -3.37 4.76 -8.44
CA LEU A 59 -3.21 3.50 -7.72
C LEU A 59 -4.00 2.36 -8.40
N GLU A 60 -5.22 2.64 -8.86
CA GLU A 60 -6.03 1.69 -9.63
C GLU A 60 -5.32 1.28 -10.92
N GLU A 61 -4.83 2.25 -11.70
CA GLU A 61 -4.07 1.99 -12.93
C GLU A 61 -2.80 1.17 -12.65
N MET A 62 -2.06 1.51 -11.59
CA MET A 62 -0.88 0.76 -11.18
C MET A 62 -1.22 -0.70 -10.84
N ILE A 63 -2.29 -0.94 -10.08
CA ILE A 63 -2.73 -2.30 -9.71
C ILE A 63 -3.18 -3.06 -10.96
N TYR A 64 -3.94 -2.42 -11.85
CA TYR A 64 -4.39 -3.01 -13.11
C TYR A 64 -3.20 -3.42 -13.99
N ASN A 65 -2.25 -2.50 -14.23
CA ASN A 65 -1.07 -2.78 -15.03
C ASN A 65 -0.21 -3.89 -14.42
N ASN A 66 0.01 -3.88 -13.10
CA ASN A 66 0.74 -4.95 -12.42
C ASN A 66 0.07 -6.31 -12.62
N THR A 67 -1.25 -6.38 -12.48
CA THR A 67 -2.03 -7.62 -12.64
C THR A 67 -1.99 -8.11 -14.09
N ARG A 68 -2.20 -7.21 -15.05
CA ARG A 68 -2.14 -7.51 -16.48
C ARG A 68 -0.76 -8.06 -16.87
N ASP A 69 0.30 -7.40 -16.41
CA ASP A 69 1.67 -7.77 -16.76
C ASP A 69 2.08 -9.10 -16.11
N GLU A 70 1.56 -9.41 -14.92
CA GLU A 70 1.74 -10.70 -14.27
C GLU A 70 1.04 -11.83 -15.03
N LEU A 71 -0.21 -11.63 -15.43
CA LEU A 71 -0.95 -12.60 -16.25
C LEU A 71 -0.32 -12.82 -17.63
N SER A 72 0.30 -11.78 -18.19
CA SER A 72 0.98 -11.84 -19.49
C SER A 72 2.42 -12.37 -19.39
N GLY A 73 2.91 -12.68 -18.19
CA GLY A 73 4.28 -13.14 -17.94
C GLY A 73 5.37 -12.07 -18.15
N VAL A 74 4.99 -10.81 -18.36
CA VAL A 74 5.92 -9.67 -18.52
C VAL A 74 6.54 -9.30 -17.17
N LYS A 75 5.78 -9.48 -16.09
CA LYS A 75 6.18 -9.16 -14.73
C LYS A 75 5.96 -10.36 -13.82
N VAL A 76 6.82 -10.52 -12.82
CA VAL A 76 6.64 -11.53 -11.77
C VAL A 76 6.55 -10.82 -10.42
N PHE A 77 5.52 -11.14 -9.64
CA PHE A 77 5.39 -10.61 -8.28
C PHE A 77 6.53 -11.14 -7.39
N ASN A 78 7.33 -10.23 -6.84
CA ASN A 78 8.39 -10.60 -5.91
C ASN A 78 7.81 -10.86 -4.51
N SER A 79 7.56 -12.13 -4.22
CA SER A 79 7.00 -12.59 -2.95
C SER A 79 8.02 -12.76 -1.82
N THR A 80 9.33 -12.57 -2.08
CA THR A 80 10.43 -12.89 -1.14
C THR A 80 10.24 -12.31 0.26
N TYR A 81 9.83 -11.04 0.35
CA TYR A 81 9.57 -10.40 1.65
C TYR A 81 8.41 -11.07 2.40
N TYR A 82 7.34 -11.43 1.68
CA TYR A 82 6.12 -11.97 2.27
C TYR A 82 6.27 -13.44 2.65
N SER A 83 6.98 -14.23 1.85
CA SER A 83 7.20 -15.66 2.11
C SER A 83 8.06 -15.91 3.35
N GLN A 84 8.90 -14.96 3.74
CA GLN A 84 9.78 -15.05 4.91
C GLN A 84 9.10 -14.63 6.23
N LEU A 85 7.82 -14.27 6.21
CA LEU A 85 7.12 -13.78 7.40
C LEU A 85 6.83 -14.93 8.36
N GLY A 86 7.06 -14.70 9.67
CA GLY A 86 6.91 -15.74 10.67
C GLY A 86 5.51 -16.37 10.75
N PHE A 87 4.44 -15.62 10.47
CA PHE A 87 3.08 -16.16 10.43
C PHE A 87 2.75 -16.90 9.12
N VAL A 88 3.59 -16.76 8.09
CA VAL A 88 3.52 -17.57 6.87
C VAL A 88 4.29 -18.87 7.06
N LEU A 89 5.48 -18.81 7.67
CA LEU A 89 6.33 -19.98 7.90
C LEU A 89 5.85 -20.90 9.03
N ASN A 90 5.28 -20.34 10.10
CA ASN A 90 4.92 -21.09 11.31
C ASN A 90 3.40 -21.28 11.41
N GLN A 91 2.78 -21.88 10.40
CA GLN A 91 1.38 -22.29 10.48
C GLN A 91 1.24 -23.54 11.36
N VAL A 92 0.34 -23.50 12.35
CA VAL A 92 -0.02 -24.69 13.11
C VAL A 92 -1.10 -25.41 12.31
N THR A 93 -0.72 -26.51 11.65
CA THR A 93 -1.63 -27.44 10.98
C THR A 93 -2.24 -28.41 11.95
#